data_AF-A0A8T4CHU7-F1
#
_entry.id   AF-A0A8T4CHU7-F1
#
_cell.length_a   1.000
_cell.length_b   1.000
_cell.length_c   1.000
_cell.angle_alpha   90.00
_cell.angle_beta   90.00
_cell.angle_gamma   90.00
#
_symmetry.space_group_name_H-M   'P 1'
#
loop_
_entity.id
_entity.type
_entity.pdbx_description
1 polymer ?
#
loop_
_entity_poly.entity_id
_entity_poly.type
_entity_poly.pdbx_seq_one_letter_code
_entity_poly.pdbx_strand_id
1 'polypeptide(L)'
;MKEFENIYVIYGETFINEKIIGTISSILVSGLENPEKPLIAFANIEEENAAKFSARATDMALSKGVNLGDVMRVASEKYGGKGGGHNVAAGAQVPIDQVENFISTVNELVGKQLKGEEVGSNDNA
;
A
#
# COMPACT_ATOMS: atom_id res chain seq x y z
N MET A 1 14.76 0.09 1.35
CA MET A 1 13.58 0.97 1.13
C MET A 1 13.83 1.78 -0.13
N LYS A 2 12.81 2.00 -0.95
CA LYS A 2 12.87 2.81 -2.16
C LYS A 2 11.80 3.89 -2.10
N GLU A 3 12.17 5.11 -2.46
CA GLU A 3 11.24 6.22 -2.58
C GLU A 3 10.68 6.31 -4.00
N PHE A 4 9.38 6.54 -4.11
CA PHE A 4 8.68 6.87 -5.35
C PHE A 4 8.09 8.28 -5.23
N GLU A 5 7.40 8.73 -6.27
CA GLU A 5 6.80 10.06 -6.32
C GLU A 5 5.83 10.30 -5.15
N ASN A 6 4.96 9.34 -4.83
CA ASN A 6 3.87 9.51 -3.87
C ASN A 6 3.94 8.54 -2.67
N ILE A 7 4.84 7.54 -2.68
CA ILE A 7 4.94 6.51 -1.65
C ILE A 7 6.40 6.12 -1.35
N TYR A 8 6.63 5.53 -0.17
CA TYR A 8 7.82 4.76 0.13
C TYR A 8 7.52 3.27 0.06
N VAL A 9 8.47 2.45 -0.41
CA VAL A 9 8.32 0.99 -0.52
C VAL A 9 9.45 0.25 0.19
N ILE A 10 9.08 -0.72 1.02
CA ILE A 10 9.99 -1.71 1.61
C ILE A 10 9.79 -3.05 0.91
N TYR A 11 10.86 -3.49 0.25
CA TYR A 11 10.97 -4.79 -0.40
C TYR A 11 11.42 -5.80 0.63
N GLY A 12 10.47 -6.48 1.27
CA GLY A 12 10.76 -7.57 2.20
C GLY A 12 11.02 -8.89 1.50
N GLU A 13 10.39 -9.10 0.33
CA GLU A 13 10.54 -10.30 -0.51
C GLU A 13 10.55 -11.58 0.34
N THR A 14 11.62 -12.38 0.31
CA THR A 14 11.78 -13.58 1.14
C THR A 14 12.56 -13.35 2.44
N PHE A 15 13.10 -12.14 2.65
CA PHE A 15 13.90 -11.78 3.83
C PHE A 15 13.05 -11.45 5.05
N ILE A 16 11.82 -10.98 4.83
CA ILE A 16 10.89 -10.60 5.90
C ILE A 16 9.73 -11.58 5.91
N ASN A 17 9.43 -12.14 7.09
CA ASN A 17 8.25 -12.97 7.25
C ASN A 17 6.95 -12.14 7.10
N GLU A 18 6.00 -12.67 6.34
CA GLU A 18 4.71 -12.08 6.04
C GLU A 18 3.85 -11.76 7.26
N LYS A 19 4.08 -12.45 8.39
CA LYS A 19 3.37 -12.21 9.66
C LYS A 19 3.88 -10.98 10.41
N ILE A 20 5.12 -10.55 10.15
CA ILE A 20 5.74 -9.41 10.84
C ILE A 20 5.83 -8.14 9.99
N ILE A 21 5.54 -8.22 8.69
CA ILE A 21 5.61 -7.06 7.77
C ILE A 21 4.76 -5.88 8.26
N GLY A 22 3.61 -6.17 8.87
CA GLY A 22 2.73 -5.16 9.46
C GLY A 22 3.35 -4.44 10.66
N THR A 23 4.06 -5.16 11.51
CA THR A 23 4.76 -4.60 12.68
C THR A 23 5.91 -3.72 12.24
N ILE A 24 6.72 -4.18 11.29
CA ILE A 24 7.83 -3.41 10.72
C ILE A 24 7.31 -2.11 10.08
N SER A 25 6.23 -2.19 9.32
CA SER A 25 5.60 -1.00 8.71
C SER A 25 5.20 0.03 9.77
N SER A 26 4.58 -0.40 10.87
CA SER A 26 4.14 0.49 11.94
C SER A 26 5.30 1.18 12.67
N ILE A 27 6.46 0.51 12.80
CA ILE A 27 7.64 1.10 13.44
C ILE A 27 8.29 2.15 12.54
N LEU A 28 8.34 1.90 11.24
CA LEU A 28 9.11 2.73 10.31
C LEU A 28 8.35 3.95 9.79
N VAL A 29 7.01 3.95 9.81
CA VAL A 29 6.19 5.04 9.25
C VAL A 29 6.43 6.39 9.94
N SER A 30 6.82 6.41 11.21
CA SER A 30 7.13 7.64 11.95
C SER A 30 8.50 8.24 11.64
N GLY A 31 9.39 7.47 10.99
CA GLY A 31 10.75 7.88 10.64
C GLY A 31 10.95 8.32 9.19
N LEU A 32 9.86 8.52 8.43
CA LEU A 32 9.92 8.90 7.02
C LEU A 32 10.40 10.34 6.86
N GLU A 33 11.26 10.58 5.87
CA GLU A 33 11.76 11.92 5.55
C GLU A 33 10.64 12.85 5.05
N ASN A 34 9.74 12.33 4.21
CA ASN A 34 8.52 13.01 3.81
C ASN A 34 7.28 12.32 4.41
N PRO A 35 6.66 12.87 5.47
CA PRO A 35 5.51 12.25 6.12
C PRO A 35 4.25 12.27 5.25
N GLU A 36 4.19 13.06 4.18
CA GLU A 36 3.04 13.10 3.27
C GLU A 36 2.92 11.83 2.43
N LYS A 37 4.02 11.09 2.26
CA LYS A 37 4.07 9.85 1.49
C LYS A 37 3.81 8.66 2.41
N PRO A 38 2.77 7.86 2.14
CA PRO A 38 2.54 6.62 2.88
C PRO A 38 3.68 5.60 2.68
N LEU A 39 3.84 4.72 3.67
CA LEU A 39 4.75 3.59 3.60
C LEU A 39 4.00 2.33 3.17
N ILE A 40 4.51 1.68 2.13
CA ILE A 40 4.07 0.37 1.66
C ILE A 40 5.19 -0.62 1.94
N ALA A 41 4.89 -1.76 2.52
CA ALA A 41 5.85 -2.84 2.72
C ALA A 41 5.23 -4.16 2.28
N PHE A 42 6.03 -5.05 1.70
CA PHE A 42 5.53 -6.38 1.33
C PHE A 42 6.53 -7.49 1.65
N ALA A 43 5.98 -8.69 1.78
CA ALA A 43 6.71 -9.93 1.92
C ALA A 43 6.04 -11.00 1.03
N ASN A 44 6.83 -11.95 0.56
CA ASN A 44 6.34 -13.06 -0.25
C ASN A 44 5.69 -14.12 0.66
N ILE A 45 4.60 -14.70 0.18
CA ILE A 45 4.01 -15.93 0.70
C ILE A 45 4.35 -17.02 -0.33
N GLU A 46 5.49 -17.69 -0.13
CA GLU A 46 6.04 -18.63 -1.12
C GLU A 46 5.06 -19.78 -1.42
N GLU A 47 4.39 -20.31 -0.39
CA GLU A 47 3.40 -21.40 -0.52
C GLU A 47 2.20 -21.02 -1.39
N GLU A 48 1.87 -19.72 -1.47
CA GLU A 48 0.72 -19.20 -2.23
C GLU A 48 1.13 -18.53 -3.55
N ASN A 49 2.43 -18.50 -3.87
CA ASN A 49 2.99 -17.76 -5.00
C ASN A 49 2.46 -16.29 -5.07
N ALA A 50 2.36 -15.67 -3.90
CA ALA A 50 1.73 -14.36 -3.71
C ALA A 50 2.64 -13.43 -2.90
N ALA A 51 2.32 -12.14 -2.92
CA ALA A 51 2.95 -11.13 -2.09
C ALA A 51 1.89 -10.45 -1.21
N LYS A 52 2.17 -10.34 0.09
CA LYS A 52 1.33 -9.68 1.09
C LYS A 52 1.88 -8.32 1.41
N PHE A 53 1.03 -7.31 1.23
CA PHE A 53 1.31 -5.90 1.44
C PHE A 53 0.69 -5.41 2.74
N SER A 54 1.42 -4.54 3.42
CA SER A 54 0.97 -3.73 4.55
C SER A 54 1.27 -2.28 4.26
N ALA A 55 0.26 -1.42 4.40
CA ALA A 55 0.35 0.01 4.17
C ALA A 55 0.11 0.79 5.47
N ARG A 56 0.86 1.88 5.66
CA ARG A 56 0.71 2.80 6.79
C ARG A 56 0.80 4.25 6.31
N ALA A 57 -0.13 5.08 6.75
CA ALA A 57 -0.11 6.51 6.53
C ALA A 57 0.27 7.24 7.82
N THR A 58 0.86 8.42 7.70
CA THR A 58 1.04 9.35 8.81
C THR A 58 -0.22 10.23 8.94
N ASP A 59 -0.34 10.95 10.06
CA ASP A 59 -1.39 11.96 10.22
C ASP A 59 -1.34 13.06 9.14
N MET A 60 -0.13 13.40 8.65
CA MET A 60 0.05 14.36 7.57
C MET A 60 -0.57 13.85 6.27
N ALA A 61 -0.26 12.62 5.88
CA ALA A 61 -0.84 11.98 4.69
C ALA A 61 -2.38 11.89 4.79
N LEU A 62 -2.90 11.52 5.97
CA LEU A 62 -4.34 11.46 6.22
C LEU A 62 -5.02 12.83 6.08
N SER A 63 -4.41 13.88 6.65
CA SER A 63 -4.94 15.25 6.54
C SER A 63 -4.96 15.78 5.09
N LYS A 64 -4.15 15.19 4.20
CA LYS A 64 -4.18 15.45 2.76
C LYS A 64 -5.18 14.58 1.98
N GLY A 65 -5.99 13.78 2.67
CA GLY A 65 -7.06 12.99 2.07
C GLY A 65 -6.64 11.60 1.61
N VAL A 66 -5.46 11.11 1.99
CA VAL A 66 -5.07 9.73 1.67
C VAL A 66 -5.98 8.73 2.40
N ASN A 67 -6.54 7.79 1.63
CA ASN A 67 -7.26 6.64 2.15
C ASN A 67 -6.65 5.35 1.61
N LEU A 68 -5.83 4.70 2.44
CA LEU A 68 -5.13 3.47 2.07
C LEU A 68 -6.07 2.26 1.89
N GLY A 69 -7.22 2.24 2.57
CA GLY A 69 -8.21 1.17 2.41
C GLY A 69 -8.71 1.09 0.97
N ASP A 70 -9.09 2.24 0.40
CA ASP A 70 -9.54 2.32 -0.99
C ASP A 70 -8.41 2.06 -1.98
N VAL A 71 -7.23 2.65 -1.75
CA VAL A 71 -6.05 2.42 -2.60
C VAL A 71 -5.71 0.92 -2.69
N MET A 72 -5.63 0.23 -1.54
CA MET A 72 -5.28 -1.19 -1.50
C MET A 72 -6.35 -2.06 -2.14
N ARG A 73 -7.63 -1.74 -1.94
CA ARG A 73 -8.76 -2.43 -2.59
C ARG A 73 -8.68 -2.29 -4.11
N VAL A 74 -8.75 -1.07 -4.62
CA VAL A 74 -8.78 -0.77 -6.06
C VAL A 74 -7.55 -1.30 -6.78
N ALA A 75 -6.35 -1.11 -6.20
CA ALA A 75 -5.12 -1.60 -6.82
C ALA A 75 -5.06 -3.13 -6.86
N SER A 76 -5.51 -3.83 -5.81
CA SER A 76 -5.41 -5.29 -5.74
C SER A 76 -6.40 -5.97 -6.68
N GLU A 77 -7.64 -5.46 -6.78
CA GLU A 77 -8.68 -6.00 -7.67
C GLU A 77 -8.24 -6.00 -9.14
N LYS A 78 -7.49 -4.98 -9.57
CA LYS A 78 -6.94 -4.87 -10.93
C LYS A 78 -5.99 -6.03 -11.29
N TYR A 79 -5.37 -6.67 -10.31
CA TYR A 79 -4.37 -7.72 -10.51
C TYR A 79 -4.80 -9.07 -9.94
N GLY A 80 -6.11 -9.30 -9.79
CA GLY A 80 -6.66 -10.57 -9.29
C GLY A 80 -6.35 -10.82 -7.81
N GLY A 81 -5.99 -9.77 -7.07
CA GLY A 81 -5.72 -9.80 -5.65
C GLY A 81 -6.93 -9.44 -4.79
N LYS A 82 -6.68 -9.28 -3.50
CA LYS A 82 -7.65 -8.76 -2.52
C LYS A 82 -6.98 -7.73 -1.64
N GLY A 83 -7.71 -6.71 -1.23
CA GLY A 83 -7.17 -5.64 -0.42
C GLY A 83 -8.25 -4.79 0.22
N GLY A 84 -7.85 -4.01 1.22
CA GLY A 84 -8.75 -3.14 1.98
C GLY A 84 -8.19 -2.80 3.35
N GLY A 85 -9.01 -2.14 4.17
CA GLY A 85 -8.67 -1.72 5.51
C GLY A 85 -9.18 -0.31 5.80
N HIS A 86 -8.48 0.40 6.68
CA HIS A 86 -8.80 1.77 7.05
C HIS A 86 -7.91 2.75 6.29
N ASN A 87 -8.26 4.03 6.33
CA ASN A 87 -7.47 5.11 5.76
C ASN A 87 -6.01 5.13 6.26
N VAL A 88 -5.80 4.90 7.55
CA VAL A 88 -4.48 4.92 8.22
C VAL A 88 -3.66 3.65 8.02
N ALA A 89 -4.33 2.51 7.90
CA ALA A 89 -3.71 1.21 7.87
C ALA A 89 -4.55 0.23 7.05
N ALA A 90 -3.93 -0.34 6.03
CA ALA A 90 -4.57 -1.26 5.10
C ALA A 90 -3.60 -2.36 4.68
N GLY A 91 -4.13 -3.37 4.00
CA GLY A 91 -3.33 -4.46 3.45
C GLY A 91 -3.89 -4.94 2.12
N ALA A 92 -3.05 -5.65 1.38
CA ALA A 92 -3.43 -6.30 0.14
C ALA A 92 -2.63 -7.60 -0.04
N GLN A 93 -3.12 -8.45 -0.92
CA GLN A 93 -2.40 -9.60 -1.43
C GLN A 93 -2.60 -9.69 -2.93
N VAL A 94 -1.52 -9.86 -3.69
CA VAL A 94 -1.53 -10.03 -5.15
C VAL A 94 -0.60 -11.18 -5.55
N PRO A 95 -0.76 -11.77 -6.75
CA PRO A 95 0.22 -12.71 -7.30
C PRO A 95 1.63 -12.11 -7.36
N ILE A 96 2.66 -12.94 -7.17
CA ILE A 96 4.05 -12.47 -7.05
C ILE A 96 4.56 -11.78 -8.33
N ASP A 97 4.06 -12.19 -9.50
CA ASP A 97 4.38 -11.61 -10.80
C ASP A 97 3.72 -10.25 -11.03
N GLN A 98 2.82 -9.82 -10.13
CA GLN A 98 2.10 -8.55 -10.20
C GLN A 98 2.62 -7.50 -9.21
N VAL A 99 3.67 -7.81 -8.43
CA VAL A 99 4.21 -6.91 -7.39
C VAL A 99 4.55 -5.51 -7.94
N GLU A 100 5.29 -5.44 -9.04
CA GLU A 100 5.71 -4.14 -9.60
C GLU A 100 4.52 -3.36 -10.19
N ASN A 101 3.59 -4.06 -10.85
CA ASN A 101 2.37 -3.45 -11.40
C ASN A 101 1.48 -2.90 -10.28
N PHE A 102 1.36 -3.65 -9.18
CA PHE A 102 0.63 -3.24 -7.98
C PHE A 102 1.28 -2.00 -7.34
N ILE A 103 2.60 -2.00 -7.11
CA ILE A 103 3.33 -0.86 -6.55
C ILE A 103 3.14 0.39 -7.41
N SER A 104 3.29 0.26 -8.74
CA SER A 104 3.10 1.37 -9.68
C SER A 104 1.67 1.95 -9.60
N THR A 105 0.66 1.08 -9.50
CA THR A 105 -0.74 1.49 -9.38
C THR A 105 -1.00 2.18 -8.04
N VAL A 106 -0.48 1.64 -6.93
CA VAL A 106 -0.59 2.28 -5.62
C VAL A 106 0.03 3.68 -5.64
N ASN A 107 1.21 3.85 -6.24
CA ASN A 107 1.85 5.15 -6.39
C ASN A 107 0.98 6.14 -7.19
N GLU A 108 0.33 5.70 -8.27
CA GLU A 108 -0.58 6.53 -9.05
C GLU A 108 -1.83 6.93 -8.25
N LEU A 109 -2.48 5.96 -7.59
CA LEU A 109 -3.71 6.18 -6.83
C LEU A 109 -3.51 7.11 -5.64
N VAL A 110 -2.40 6.97 -4.91
CA VAL A 110 -2.06 7.91 -3.83
C VAL A 110 -1.83 9.31 -4.40
N GLY A 111 -1.15 9.42 -5.55
CA GLY A 111 -0.95 10.70 -6.23
C GLY A 111 -2.27 11.39 -6.62
N LYS A 112 -3.28 10.62 -7.05
CA LYS A 112 -4.64 11.13 -7.33
C LYS A 112 -5.31 11.66 -6.07
N GLN A 113 -5.29 10.89 -4.98
CA GLN A 113 -5.86 11.32 -3.69
C GLN A 113 -5.18 12.59 -3.16
N LEU A 114 -3.86 12.69 -3.26
CA LEU A 114 -3.10 13.88 -2.85
C LEU A 114 -3.42 15.13 -3.68
N LYS A 115 -3.94 14.97 -4.90
CA LYS A 115 -4.45 16.05 -5.75
C LYS A 115 -5.93 16.37 -5.50
N GLY A 116 -6.58 15.64 -4.59
CA GLY A 116 -8.01 15.78 -4.29
C GLY A 116 -8.94 15.05 -5.27
N GLU A 117 -8.42 14.12 -6.06
CA GLU A 117 -9.22 13.28 -6.95
C GLU A 117 -9.78 12.07 -6.18
N GLU A 118 -11.05 11.73 -6.41
CA GLU A 118 -11.66 10.54 -5.81
C GLU A 118 -11.13 9.26 -6.45
N VAL A 119 -10.74 8.32 -5.58
CA VAL A 119 -10.27 6.99 -5.97
C VAL A 119 -11.25 5.96 -5.41
N GLY A 120 -12.31 5.70 -6.16
CA GLY A 120 -13.33 4.71 -5.81
C GLY A 120 -14.42 4.64 -6.88
N SER A 121 -14.88 3.43 -7.18
CA SER A 121 -16.10 3.23 -7.97
C SER A 121 -17.29 3.79 -7.18
N ASN A 122 -18.11 4.61 -7.83
CA ASN A 122 -19.47 4.89 -7.39
C ASN A 122 -20.28 3.59 -7.41
N ASP A 123 -20.20 2.78 -6.35
CA ASP A 123 -21.20 1.74 -6.10
C ASP A 123 -22.30 2.35 -5.22
N ASN A 124 -23.04 3.29 -5.82
CA ASN A 124 -24.44 3.51 -5.48
C ASN A 124 -25.27 2.64 -6.43
N ALA A 125 -25.50 1.39 -6.05
CA ALA A 125 -26.53 0.52 -6.62
C ALA A 125 -27.21 -0.27 -5.50
#